data_AF-A0A3D4ZWD9-F1
#
_entry.id   AF-A0A3D4ZWD9-F1
#
_cell.length_a   1.000
_cell.length_b   1.000
_cell.length_c   1.000
_cell.angle_alpha   90.00
_cell.angle_beta   90.00
_cell.angle_gamma   90.00
#
_symmetry.space_group_name_H-M   'P 1'
#
loop_
_entity.id
_entity.type
_entity.pdbx_description
1 polymer ?
#
loop_
_entity_poly.entity_id
_entity_poly.type
_entity_poly.pdbx_seq_one_letter_code
_entity_poly.pdbx_strand_id
1 'polypeptide(L)' 'MPAVTLDDVATRSVLHGNRIAAPPVGVEAGHVRLLDAAGGLICVGEIVNDAGNPEIQPRTVLPA' A
#
# COMPACT_ATOMS: atom_id res chain seq x y z
N MET A 1 -1.43 13.06 0.34
CA MET A 1 -1.26 11.64 -0.06
C MET A 1 -2.55 10.89 0.17
N PRO A 2 -3.07 10.16 -0.84
CA PRO A 2 -4.21 9.25 -0.66
C PRO A 2 -3.89 8.18 0.40
N ALA A 3 -4.94 7.56 0.94
CA ALA A 3 -4.82 6.45 1.88
C ALA A 3 -5.60 5.24 1.39
N VAL A 4 -5.06 4.06 1.64
CA VAL A 4 -5.69 2.76 1.38
C VAL A 4 -5.70 1.98 2.69
N THR A 5 -6.89 1.56 3.10
CA THR A 5 -7.06 0.63 4.23
C THR A 5 -6.88 -0.80 3.71
N LEU A 6 -6.04 -1.56 4.40
CA LEU A 6 -5.71 -2.93 4.08
C LEU A 6 -6.45 -3.90 4.99
N ASP A 7 -6.77 -5.08 4.48
CA ASP A 7 -7.14 -6.21 5.31
C ASP A 7 -5.91 -6.80 6.02
N ASP A 8 -6.14 -7.74 6.93
CA ASP A 8 -5.07 -8.37 7.71
C ASP A 8 -4.04 -9.11 6.84
N VAL A 9 -4.48 -9.67 5.70
CA VAL A 9 -3.63 -10.44 4.79
C VAL A 9 -2.68 -9.50 4.05
N ALA A 10 -3.22 -8.44 3.44
CA ALA A 10 -2.46 -7.41 2.74
C ALA A 10 -1.55 -6.65 3.70
N THR A 11 -2.02 -6.35 4.92
CA THR A 11 -1.21 -5.73 5.99
C THR A 11 0.04 -6.57 6.28
N ARG A 12 -0.12 -7.88 6.52
CA ARG A 12 1.03 -8.77 6.73
C ARG A 12 1.94 -8.81 5.51
N SER A 13 1.39 -8.88 4.30
CA SER A 13 2.19 -8.88 3.06
C SER A 13 3.09 -7.65 2.97
N VAL A 14 2.53 -6.46 3.22
CA VAL A 14 3.24 -5.17 3.21
C VAL A 14 4.32 -5.10 4.28
N LEU A 15 4.06 -5.60 5.49
CA LEU A 15 5.06 -5.64 6.57
C LEU A 15 6.26 -6.54 6.24
N HIS A 16 6.10 -7.52 5.35
CA HIS A 16 7.20 -8.32 4.82
C HIS A 16 7.87 -7.71 3.57
N GLY A 17 7.44 -6.52 3.14
CA GLY A 17 7.97 -5.80 1.98
C GLY A 17 7.42 -6.26 0.63
N ASN A 18 6.39 -7.11 0.62
CA ASN A 18 5.77 -7.60 -0.61
C ASN A 18 4.89 -6.52 -1.25
N ARG A 19 4.85 -6.53 -2.59
CA ARG A 19 3.88 -5.74 -3.35
C ARG A 19 2.47 -6.25 -3.14
N ILE A 20 1.52 -5.34 -3.29
CA ILE A 20 0.09 -5.66 -3.26
C ILE A 20 -0.61 -5.01 -4.45
N ALA A 21 -1.74 -5.56 -4.88
CA ALA A 21 -2.55 -4.94 -5.92
C ALA A 21 -3.04 -3.56 -5.45
N ALA A 22 -2.96 -2.55 -6.31
CA ALA A 22 -3.57 -1.26 -6.03
C ALA A 22 -5.10 -1.35 -6.18
N PRO A 23 -5.88 -0.63 -5.37
CA PRO A 23 -7.33 -0.59 -5.54
C PRO A 23 -7.71 -0.01 -6.91
N PRO A 24 -8.83 -0.48 -7.51
CA PRO A 24 -9.22 -0.14 -8.88
C PRO A 24 -9.64 1.32 -9.09
N VAL A 25 -9.77 2.14 -8.03
CA VAL A 25 -10.30 3.51 -8.12
C VAL A 25 -9.37 4.52 -7.46
N GLY A 26 -9.01 5.56 -8.22
CA GLY A 26 -8.58 6.85 -7.66
C GLY A 26 -7.13 6.94 -7.20
N VAL A 27 -6.26 6.00 -7.58
CA VAL A 27 -4.86 6.05 -7.19
C VAL A 27 -3.97 6.25 -8.41
N GLU A 28 -3.71 7.52 -8.70
CA GLU A 28 -2.73 7.94 -9.70
C GLU A 28 -1.30 7.59 -9.25
N ALA A 29 -0.37 7.53 -10.20
CA ALA A 29 1.03 7.26 -9.91
C ALA A 29 1.57 8.21 -8.82
N GLY A 30 2.18 7.64 -7.78
CA GLY A 30 2.71 8.42 -6.65
C GLY A 30 2.67 7.69 -5.31
N HIS A 31 2.94 8.43 -4.24
CA HIS A 31 2.97 7.90 -2.88
C HIS A 31 1.57 7.74 -2.28
N VAL A 32 1.36 6.64 -1.56
CA VAL A 32 0.10 6.29 -0.88
C VAL A 32 0.36 5.87 0.56
N ARG A 33 -0.54 6.26 1.47
CA ARG A 33 -0.52 5.79 2.86
C ARG A 33 -1.24 4.44 2.94
N LEU A 34 -0.60 3.47 3.57
CA LEU A 34 -1.18 2.17 3.84
C LEU A 34 -1.60 2.13 5.31
N LEU A 35 -2.89 1.95 5.55
CA LEU A 35 -3.48 1.86 6.87
C LEU A 35 -3.88 0.41 7.15
N ASP A 36 -3.73 -0.03 8.39
CA ASP A 36 -4.35 -1.28 8.84
C ASP A 36 -5.88 -1.11 9.02
N ALA A 37 -6.57 -2.22 9.33
CA ALA A 37 -8.00 -2.23 9.56
C ALA A 37 -8.46 -1.37 10.76
N ALA A 38 -7.57 -1.04 11.69
CA ALA A 38 -7.82 -0.13 12.81
C ALA A 38 -7.59 1.35 12.44
N GLY A 39 -7.16 1.63 11.20
CA GLY A 39 -6.82 2.97 10.72
C GLY A 39 -5.42 3.44 11.10
N GLY A 40 -4.59 2.56 11.68
CA GLY A 40 -3.20 2.81 12.02
C GLY A 40 -2.33 2.87 10.77
N LEU A 41 -1.46 3.87 10.68
CA LEU A 41 -0.52 3.99 9.57
C LEU A 41 0.62 2.98 9.74
N ILE A 42 0.73 2.04 8.81
CA ILE A 42 1.78 1.00 8.85
C ILE A 42 2.93 1.30 7.89
N CYS A 43 2.64 1.90 6.74
CA CYS A 43 3.61 2.05 5.66
C CYS A 43 3.25 3.19 4.71
N VAL A 44 4.28 3.79 4.10
CA VAL A 44 4.13 4.56 2.86
C VAL A 44 4.56 3.68 1.69
N GLY A 45 3.62 3.47 0.77
CA GLY A 45 3.86 2.78 -0.50
C GLY A 45 3.98 3.75 -1.66
N GLU A 46 4.46 3.25 -2.79
CA GLU A 46 4.49 3.94 -4.08
C GLU A 46 3.74 3.09 -5.11
N ILE A 47 2.90 3.73 -5.92
CA ILE A 47 2.21 3.03 -7.01
C ILE A 47 3.17 2.87 -8.17
N VAL A 48 3.38 1.61 -8.52
CA VAL A 48 4.14 1.19 -9.69
C VAL A 48 3.18 0.53 -10.66
N ASN A 49 3.38 0.76 -11.95
CA ASN A 49 2.57 0.11 -12.98
C ASN A 49 3.38 -1.06 -13.55
N ASP A 50 2.99 -2.29 -13.24
CA ASP A 50 3.65 -3.50 -13.72
C ASP A 50 2.84 -4.11 -14.86
N ALA A 51 3.31 -3.90 -16.10
CA ALA A 51 2.68 -4.41 -17.32
C ALA A 51 1.17 -4.08 -17.47
N GLY A 52 0.73 -2.93 -16.95
CA GLY A 52 -0.68 -2.51 -16.98
C GLY A 52 -1.48 -2.88 -15.73
N ASN A 53 -0.85 -3.57 -14.77
CA ASN A 53 -1.42 -3.87 -13.46
C ASN A 53 -0.82 -2.90 -12.43
N PRO A 54 -1.59 -1.92 -11.93
CA PRO A 54 -1.10 -1.05 -10.88
C PRO A 54 -0.92 -1.84 -9.58
N GLU A 55 0.29 -1.81 -9.05
CA GLU A 55 0.67 -2.41 -7.77
C GLU A 55 1.18 -1.32 -6.82
N ILE A 56 1.13 -1.59 -5.53
CA ILE A 56 1.73 -0.75 -4.50
C ILE A 56 3.01 -1.44 -4.02
N GLN A 57 4.14 -0.78 -4.23
CA GLN A 57 5.44 -1.14 -3.68
C GLN A 57 5.61 -0.49 -2.29
N PRO A 58 5.72 -1.25 -1.20
CA PRO A 58 6.10 -0.70 0.10
C PRO A 58 7.48 -0.04 0.02
N ARG A 59 7.63 1.17 0.57
CA ARG A 59 8.90 1.92 0.60
C ARG A 59 9.40 2.14 2.01
N THR A 60 8.53 2.62 2.89
CA THR A 60 8.88 2.92 4.28
C THR A 60 7.88 2.23 5.18
N VAL A 61 8.31 1.19 5.88
CA VAL A 61 7.55 0.64 7.01
C VAL A 61 7.87 1.52 8.22
N LEU A 62 6.85 2.11 8.83
CA LEU A 62 7.06 2.92 10.03
C LEU A 62 7.28 1.97 11.22
N PRO A 63 8.27 2.22 12.09
CA PRO A 63 8.38 1.46 13.33
C PRO A 63 7.12 1.65 14.17
N ALA A 64 6.58 0.55 14.68
CA ALA A 64 5.41 0.52 15.56
C ALA A 64 5.68 1.21 16.91
#